data_AF-A0A844KLL7-F1
#
_entry.id   AF-A0A844KLL7-F1
#
_cell.length_a   1.000
_cell.length_b   1.000
_cell.length_c   1.000
_cell.angle_alpha   90.00
_cell.angle_beta   90.00
_cell.angle_gamma   90.00
#
_symmetry.space_group_name_H-M   'P 1'
#
loop_
_entity.id
_entity.type
_entity.pdbx_description
1 polymer ?
#
loop_
_entity_poly.entity_id
_entity_poly.type
_entity_poly.pdbx_seq_one_letter_code
_entity_poly.pdbx_strand_id
1 'polypeptide(L)'
;MLEVGAFAEREKDLADVVLQVIVNSNMEKVQKWKGSERIMCEALRVLMADELNEERMEGRIEGQREGRLEGQREGRIEGKREGQIQAYASLIKDGIITVEIGAEKAGMSVDDFVKEMKQIGYVISAV
;
A
#
# COMPACT_ATOMS: atom_id res chain seq x y z
N MET A 1 -5.35 -68.34 14.49
CA MET A 1 -5.43 -66.86 14.39
C MET A 1 -4.46 -66.14 15.30
N LEU A 2 -4.18 -66.62 16.53
CA LEU A 2 -3.26 -65.94 17.47
C LEU A 2 -1.79 -65.87 17.01
N GLU A 3 -1.27 -66.91 16.36
CA GLU A 3 0.15 -66.95 15.94
C GLU A 3 0.47 -66.00 14.77
N VAL A 4 -0.49 -65.76 13.86
CA VAL A 4 -0.32 -64.84 12.72
C VAL A 4 -0.28 -63.39 13.20
N GLY A 5 -1.07 -63.04 14.22
CA GLY A 5 -1.02 -61.72 14.86
C GLY A 5 0.31 -61.47 15.55
N ALA A 6 0.82 -62.43 16.31
CA ALA A 6 2.10 -62.31 17.03
C ALA A 6 3.34 -62.31 16.11
N PHE A 7 3.22 -62.77 14.87
CA PHE A 7 4.27 -62.67 13.86
C PHE A 7 4.28 -61.29 13.19
N ALA A 8 3.10 -60.79 12.79
CA ALA A 8 2.96 -59.45 12.21
C ALA A 8 3.34 -58.33 13.20
N GLU A 9 3.05 -58.52 14.49
CA GLU A 9 3.43 -57.59 15.55
C GLU A 9 4.95 -57.53 15.74
N ARG A 10 5.66 -58.67 15.65
CA ARG A 10 7.13 -58.72 15.70
C ARG A 10 7.81 -58.07 14.49
N GLU A 11 7.24 -58.21 13.29
CA GLU A 11 7.77 -57.52 12.10
C GLU A 11 7.63 -56.00 12.22
N LYS A 12 6.51 -55.54 12.79
CA LYS A 12 6.30 -54.13 13.09
C LYS A 12 7.30 -53.62 14.13
N ASP A 13 7.52 -54.36 15.22
CA ASP A 13 8.49 -54.01 16.25
C ASP A 13 9.91 -53.90 15.67
N LEU A 14 10.29 -54.83 14.77
CA LEU A 14 11.58 -54.78 14.10
C LEU A 14 11.69 -53.57 13.17
N ALA A 15 10.64 -53.26 12.41
CA ALA A 15 10.59 -52.09 11.55
C ALA A 15 10.73 -50.79 12.35
N ASP A 16 10.09 -50.70 13.52
CA ASP A 16 10.19 -49.54 14.41
C ASP A 16 11.60 -49.37 14.98
N VAL A 17 12.26 -50.46 15.39
CA VAL A 17 13.66 -50.44 15.85
C VAL A 17 14.60 -49.99 14.73
N VAL A 18 14.44 -50.53 13.52
CA VAL A 18 15.25 -50.14 12.36
C VAL A 18 15.04 -48.66 12.03
N LEU A 19 13.79 -48.19 12.02
CA LEU A 19 13.47 -46.79 11.78
C LEU A 19 14.10 -45.89 12.85
N GLN A 20 14.04 -46.28 14.12
CA GLN A 20 14.65 -45.54 15.22
C GLN A 20 16.17 -45.42 15.04
N VAL A 21 16.86 -46.50 14.66
CA VAL A 21 18.31 -46.48 14.39
C VAL A 21 18.64 -45.56 13.22
N ILE A 22 17.86 -45.61 12.13
CA ILE A 22 18.06 -44.76 10.95
C ILE A 22 17.87 -43.28 11.31
N VAL A 23 16.79 -42.96 12.04
CA VAL A 23 16.50 -41.59 12.47
C VAL A 23 17.62 -41.10 13.40
N ASN A 24 17.95 -41.87 14.44
CA ASN A 24 18.98 -41.49 15.42
C ASN A 24 20.35 -41.28 14.77
N SER A 25 20.75 -42.16 13.86
CA SER A 25 22.05 -42.08 13.18
C SER A 25 22.15 -40.88 12.23
N ASN A 26 21.01 -40.35 11.77
CA ASN A 26 20.97 -39.19 10.87
C ASN A 26 20.63 -37.87 11.58
N MET A 27 20.35 -37.87 12.89
CA MET A 27 19.94 -36.67 13.62
C MET A 27 20.96 -35.53 13.51
N GLU A 28 22.27 -35.81 13.57
CA GLU A 28 23.31 -34.78 13.44
C GLU A 28 23.27 -34.08 12.07
N LYS A 29 23.08 -34.83 10.98
CA LYS A 29 22.95 -34.28 9.62
C LYS A 29 21.68 -33.44 9.50
N VAL A 30 20.57 -33.93 10.06
CA VAL A 30 19.29 -33.21 10.08
C VAL A 30 19.43 -31.88 10.82
N GLN A 31 20.10 -31.85 11.98
CA GLN A 31 20.33 -30.61 12.72
C GLN A 31 21.22 -29.63 11.95
N LYS A 32 22.28 -30.12 11.30
CA LYS A 32 23.16 -29.30 10.47
C LYS A 32 22.44 -28.70 9.26
N TRP A 33 21.60 -29.48 8.59
CA TRP A 33 20.81 -29.01 7.44
C TRP A 33 19.75 -28.01 7.85
N LYS A 34 19.03 -28.24 8.96
CA LYS A 34 18.10 -27.26 9.53
C LYS A 34 18.77 -25.92 9.83
N GLY A 35 20.02 -25.93 10.32
CA GLY A 35 20.80 -24.71 10.54
C GLY A 35 21.30 -24.02 9.26
N SER A 36 21.32 -24.72 8.13
CA SER A 36 21.87 -24.21 6.85
C SER A 36 20.86 -23.42 6.03
N GLU A 37 19.58 -23.41 6.40
CA GLU A 37 18.53 -22.60 5.75
C GLU A 37 18.91 -21.13 5.68
N ARG A 38 19.53 -20.60 6.75
CA ARG A 38 20.02 -19.21 6.76
C ARG A 38 21.04 -18.95 5.65
N ILE A 39 21.98 -19.88 5.44
CA ILE A 39 23.05 -19.75 4.43
C ILE A 39 22.45 -19.78 3.02
N MET A 40 21.49 -20.68 2.78
CA MET A 40 20.79 -20.75 1.49
C MET A 40 19.98 -19.48 1.22
N CYS A 41 19.20 -19.02 2.21
CA CYS A 41 18.42 -17.78 2.09
C CYS A 41 19.31 -16.55 1.88
N GLU A 42 20.48 -16.51 2.51
CA GLU A 42 21.46 -15.44 2.33
C GLU A 42 22.11 -15.48 0.94
N ALA A 43 22.47 -16.67 0.44
CA ALA A 43 22.96 -16.85 -0.93
C ALA A 43 21.92 -16.39 -1.96
N LEU A 44 20.64 -16.71 -1.77
CA LEU A 44 19.57 -16.25 -2.65
C LEU A 44 19.43 -14.72 -2.65
N ARG A 45 19.54 -14.06 -1.50
CA ARG A 45 19.51 -12.59 -1.44
C ARG A 45 20.67 -11.93 -2.18
N VAL A 46 21.87 -12.53 -2.11
CA VAL A 46 23.05 -12.02 -2.82
C VAL A 46 22.87 -12.23 -4.33
N LEU A 47 22.39 -13.39 -4.75
CA LEU A 47 22.17 -13.71 -6.16
C LEU A 47 21.11 -12.81 -6.81
N MET A 48 20.09 -12.40 -6.04
CA MET A 48 19.00 -11.53 -6.52
C MET A 48 19.21 -10.05 -6.18
N ALA A 49 20.38 -9.67 -5.67
CA ALA A 49 20.58 -8.33 -5.12
C ALA A 49 20.43 -7.24 -6.18
N ASP A 50 20.91 -7.50 -7.40
CA ASP A 50 20.89 -6.54 -8.49
C ASP A 50 19.46 -6.37 -9.02
N GLU A 51 18.74 -7.46 -9.28
CA GLU A 51 17.35 -7.42 -9.73
C GLU A 51 16.44 -6.73 -8.69
N LEU A 52 16.61 -7.06 -7.40
CA LEU A 52 15.84 -6.41 -6.33
C LEU A 52 16.16 -4.91 -6.20
N ASN A 53 17.40 -4.50 -6.50
CA ASN A 53 17.78 -3.08 -6.50
C ASN A 53 17.25 -2.34 -7.72
N GLU A 54 17.27 -2.97 -8.89
CA GLU A 54 16.69 -2.44 -10.13
C GLU A 54 15.18 -2.24 -9.97
N GLU A 55 14.44 -3.27 -9.54
CA GLU A 55 12.99 -3.17 -9.29
C GLU A 55 12.66 -2.05 -8.28
N ARG A 56 13.46 -1.94 -7.20
CA ARG A 56 13.29 -0.87 -6.21
C ARG A 56 13.55 0.51 -6.82
N MET A 57 14.56 0.64 -7.67
CA MET A 57 14.90 1.90 -8.33
C MET A 57 13.81 2.31 -9.31
N GLU A 58 13.36 1.38 -10.14
CA GLU A 58 12.28 1.60 -11.11
C GLU A 58 10.99 1.99 -10.40
N GLY A 59 10.58 1.24 -9.37
CA GLY A 59 9.39 1.56 -8.58
C GLY A 59 9.47 2.95 -7.92
N ARG A 60 10.67 3.38 -7.51
CA ARG A 60 10.87 4.74 -6.98
C ARG A 60 10.73 5.80 -8.07
N ILE A 61 11.29 5.57 -9.25
CA ILE A 61 11.22 6.51 -10.38
C ILE A 61 9.76 6.65 -10.85
N GLU A 62 9.07 5.53 -11.03
CA GLU A 62 7.68 5.50 -11.45
C GLU A 62 6.79 6.19 -10.42
N GLY A 63 6.88 5.81 -9.14
CA GLY A 63 6.10 6.44 -8.08
C GLY A 63 6.34 7.95 -7.95
N GLN A 64 7.59 8.42 -8.12
CA GLN A 64 7.87 9.87 -8.14
C GLN A 64 7.27 10.57 -9.35
N ARG A 65 7.34 9.93 -10.53
CA ARG A 65 6.80 10.49 -11.77
C ARG A 65 5.29 10.60 -11.71
N GLU A 66 4.62 9.53 -11.29
CA GLU A 66 3.17 9.48 -11.14
C GLU A 66 2.69 10.48 -10.10
N GLY A 67 3.25 10.44 -8.89
CA GLY A 67 2.86 11.36 -7.81
C GLY A 67 3.06 12.84 -8.19
N ARG A 68 4.12 13.15 -8.94
CA ARG A 68 4.32 14.52 -9.47
C ARG A 68 3.27 14.91 -10.50
N LEU A 69 2.95 14.02 -11.44
CA LEU A 69 1.96 14.30 -12.49
C LEU A 69 0.56 14.49 -11.91
N GLU A 70 0.17 13.61 -10.98
CA GLU A 70 -1.11 13.67 -10.29
C GLU A 70 -1.21 14.95 -9.45
N GLY A 71 -0.24 15.21 -8.58
CA GLY A 71 -0.25 16.42 -7.73
C GLY A 71 -0.24 17.72 -8.54
N GLN A 72 0.46 17.77 -9.69
CA GLN A 72 0.40 18.93 -10.58
C GLN A 72 -0.97 19.10 -11.26
N ARG A 73 -1.62 18.00 -11.62
CA ARG A 73 -2.94 18.03 -12.26
C ARG A 73 -3.99 18.49 -11.27
N GLU A 74 -4.02 17.89 -10.10
CA GLU A 74 -4.96 18.22 -9.03
C GLU A 74 -4.78 19.66 -8.56
N GLY A 75 -3.54 20.06 -8.22
CA GLY A 75 -3.25 21.42 -7.79
C GLY A 75 -3.59 22.48 -8.85
N ARG A 76 -3.47 22.16 -10.14
CA ARG A 76 -3.91 23.07 -11.21
C ARG A 76 -5.44 23.20 -11.28
N ILE A 77 -6.17 22.12 -11.06
CA ILE A 77 -7.64 22.13 -11.08
C ILE A 77 -8.16 22.89 -9.85
N GLU A 78 -7.66 22.54 -8.68
CA GLU A 78 -8.03 23.17 -7.41
C GLU A 78 -7.67 24.66 -7.42
N GLY A 79 -6.44 25.03 -7.76
CA GLY A 79 -6.03 26.43 -7.81
C GLY A 79 -6.81 27.27 -8.83
N LYS A 80 -7.25 26.67 -9.96
CA LYS A 80 -8.16 27.36 -10.90
C LYS A 80 -9.53 27.59 -10.27
N ARG A 81 -10.07 26.60 -9.57
CA ARG A 81 -11.37 26.69 -8.91
C ARG A 81 -11.33 27.74 -7.79
N GLU A 82 -10.33 27.68 -6.92
CA GLU A 82 -10.12 28.68 -5.86
C GLU A 82 -9.96 30.09 -6.42
N GLY A 83 -9.15 30.26 -7.47
CA GLY A 83 -8.96 31.56 -8.12
C GLY A 83 -10.25 32.12 -8.74
N GLN A 84 -11.09 31.26 -9.33
CA GLN A 84 -12.41 31.67 -9.82
C GLN A 84 -13.33 32.11 -8.69
N ILE A 85 -13.37 31.37 -7.58
CA ILE A 85 -14.17 31.73 -6.41
C ILE A 85 -13.68 33.06 -5.82
N GLN A 86 -12.36 33.25 -5.67
CA GLN A 86 -11.78 34.52 -5.21
C GLN A 86 -12.17 35.70 -6.10
N ALA A 87 -12.13 35.52 -7.43
CA ALA A 87 -12.51 36.57 -8.37
C ALA A 87 -13.98 36.97 -8.22
N TYR A 88 -14.90 36.00 -8.17
CA TYR A 88 -16.33 36.29 -7.99
C TYR A 88 -16.64 36.85 -6.60
N ALA A 89 -15.98 36.35 -5.55
CA ALA A 89 -16.10 36.86 -4.20
C ALA A 89 -15.70 38.34 -4.10
N SER A 90 -14.63 38.74 -4.80
CA SER A 90 -14.24 40.16 -4.90
C SER A 90 -15.32 41.00 -5.57
N LEU A 91 -15.88 40.55 -6.69
CA LEU A 91 -16.95 41.27 -7.39
C LEU A 91 -18.22 41.43 -6.54
N ILE A 92 -18.54 40.44 -5.71
CA ILE A 92 -19.65 40.51 -4.75
C ILE A 92 -19.35 41.54 -3.66
N LYS A 93 -18.13 41.53 -3.11
CA LYS A 93 -17.70 42.50 -2.11
C LYS A 93 -17.76 43.93 -2.64
N ASP A 94 -17.44 44.12 -3.91
CA ASP A 94 -17.53 45.41 -4.61
C ASP A 94 -18.97 45.78 -5.01
N GLY A 95 -19.96 44.91 -4.73
CA GLY A 95 -21.37 45.13 -5.05
C GLY A 95 -21.70 45.07 -6.55
N ILE A 96 -20.79 44.53 -7.37
CA ILE A 96 -20.92 44.48 -8.84
C ILE A 96 -21.87 43.35 -9.25
N ILE A 97 -21.82 42.22 -8.56
CA ILE A 97 -22.67 41.05 -8.79
C ILE A 97 -23.28 40.56 -7.47
N THR A 98 -24.39 39.82 -7.56
CA THR A 98 -24.98 39.17 -6.39
C THR A 98 -24.34 37.79 -6.13
N VAL A 99 -24.60 37.24 -4.94
CA VAL A 99 -24.08 35.92 -4.53
C VAL A 99 -24.62 34.82 -5.44
N GLU A 100 -25.88 34.92 -5.87
CA GLU A 100 -26.53 33.96 -6.77
C GLU A 100 -25.82 33.91 -8.12
N ILE A 101 -25.49 35.07 -8.70
CA ILE A 101 -24.75 35.17 -9.96
C ILE A 101 -23.33 34.59 -9.81
N GLY A 102 -22.67 34.87 -8.68
CA GLY A 102 -21.35 34.31 -8.37
C GLY A 102 -21.36 32.79 -8.30
N ALA A 103 -22.34 32.22 -7.59
CA ALA A 103 -22.51 30.77 -7.44
C ALA A 103 -22.84 30.09 -8.77
N GLU A 104 -23.74 30.68 -9.57
CA GLU A 104 -24.09 30.21 -10.91
C GLU A 104 -22.85 30.16 -11.81
N LYS A 105 -22.07 31.25 -11.85
CA LYS A 105 -20.84 31.33 -12.66
C LYS A 105 -19.71 30.43 -12.16
N ALA A 106 -19.70 30.11 -10.87
CA ALA A 106 -18.80 29.12 -10.29
C ALA A 106 -19.29 27.67 -10.49
N GLY A 107 -20.50 27.49 -11.03
CA GLY A 107 -21.09 26.17 -11.32
C GLY A 107 -21.43 25.37 -10.06
N MET A 108 -21.79 26.02 -8.96
CA MET A 108 -22.08 25.37 -7.68
C MET A 108 -23.30 25.99 -6.98
N SER A 109 -23.76 25.34 -5.91
CA SER A 109 -24.87 25.85 -5.11
C SER A 109 -24.49 27.15 -4.39
N VAL A 110 -25.47 28.00 -4.08
CA VAL A 110 -25.26 29.23 -3.31
C VAL A 110 -24.66 28.92 -1.93
N ASP A 111 -25.17 27.88 -1.26
CA ASP A 111 -24.69 27.49 0.07
C ASP A 111 -23.22 27.05 0.05
N ASP A 112 -22.83 26.26 -0.96
CA ASP A 112 -21.44 25.79 -1.08
C ASP A 112 -20.52 26.93 -1.49
N PHE A 113 -20.96 27.80 -2.38
CA PHE A 113 -20.22 29.00 -2.75
C PHE A 113 -19.98 29.93 -1.54
N VAL A 114 -20.99 30.13 -0.69
CA VAL A 114 -20.87 30.92 0.55
C VAL A 114 -19.92 30.26 1.55
N LYS A 115 -19.92 28.92 1.66
CA LYS A 115 -18.96 28.19 2.50
C LYS A 115 -17.52 28.40 1.99
N GLU A 116 -17.30 28.22 0.70
CA GLU A 116 -15.99 28.39 0.07
C GLU A 116 -15.50 29.83 0.25
N MET A 117 -16.35 30.83 -0.03
CA MET A 117 -16.05 32.26 0.23
C MET A 117 -15.60 32.51 1.68
N LYS A 118 -16.27 31.90 2.67
CA LYS A 118 -15.88 32.05 4.08
C LYS A 118 -14.51 31.44 4.37
N GLN A 119 -14.20 30.28 3.78
CA GLN A 119 -12.89 29.62 3.95
C GLN A 119 -11.75 30.47 3.41
N ILE A 120 -11.97 31.18 2.30
CA ILE A 120 -10.99 32.12 1.72
C ILE A 120 -11.08 33.55 2.29
N GLY A 121 -11.82 33.76 3.40
CA GLY A 121 -11.82 35.02 4.16
C GLY A 121 -12.79 36.10 3.66
N TYR A 122 -13.69 35.79 2.73
CA TYR A 122 -14.76 36.70 2.31
C TYR A 122 -16.01 36.47 3.15
N VAL A 123 -16.42 37.51 3.89
CA VAL A 123 -17.65 37.50 4.69
C VAL A 123 -18.67 38.40 4.00
N ILE A 124 -19.80 37.81 3.60
CA ILE A 124 -20.95 38.57 3.12
C ILE A 124 -21.56 39.25 4.34
N SER A 125 -21.44 40.58 4.42
CA SER A 125 -22.15 41.35 5.44
C SER A 125 -23.63 41.27 5.08
N ALA A 126 -24.44 40.69 5.95
CA ALA A 126 -25.89 40.75 5.80
C ALA A 126 -26.29 42.22 5.73
N VAL A 127 -26.87 42.63 4.61
CA VAL A 127 -27.60 43.90 4.49
C VAL A 127 -28.98 43.68 5.09
#